data_AF-A0A1C2HSY9-F1
#
_entry.id   AF-A0A1C2HSY9-F1
#
_cell.length_a   1.000
_cell.length_b   1.000
_cell.length_c   1.000
_cell.angle_alpha   90.00
_cell.angle_beta   90.00
_cell.angle_gamma   90.00
#
_symmetry.space_group_name_H-M   'P 1'
#
loop_
_entity.id
_entity.type
_entity.pdbx_description
1 polymer ?
#
loop_
_entity_poly.entity_id
_entity_poly.type
_entity_poly.pdbx_seq_one_letter_code
_entity_poly.pdbx_strand_id
1 'polypeptide(L)'
;MTKTLRTPEHVYLCQRLRQVRLDAGLTQADLAQRLDKPQSFVAKVETQERRLDVIEFVRWLAACESLGVVTEVVASIAGATFNSQDRAEPL
;
A
#
# COMPACT_ATOMS: atom_id res chain seq x y z
N MET A 1 22.50 1.58 -1.97
CA MET A 1 22.11 0.16 -2.01
C MET A 1 20.66 0.07 -2.43
N THR A 2 20.44 -0.50 -3.61
CA THR A 2 19.25 -0.35 -4.46
C THR A 2 18.04 -1.06 -3.86
N LYS A 3 17.12 -0.32 -3.24
CA LYS A 3 15.82 -0.88 -2.85
C LYS A 3 14.95 -0.96 -4.10
N THR A 4 15.01 -2.10 -4.78
CA THR A 4 14.15 -2.46 -5.90
C THR A 4 12.69 -2.12 -5.57
N LEU A 5 12.05 -1.30 -6.40
CA LEU A 5 10.59 -1.19 -6.42
C LEU A 5 10.03 -2.62 -6.61
N ARG A 6 8.98 -3.00 -5.86
CA ARG A 6 8.34 -4.34 -5.86
C ARG A 6 9.01 -5.40 -4.96
N THR A 7 9.35 -5.07 -3.73
CA THR A 7 9.50 -6.12 -2.71
C THR A 7 8.12 -6.72 -2.36
N PRO A 8 8.03 -7.96 -1.85
CA PRO A 8 6.75 -8.58 -1.48
C PRO A 8 5.90 -7.70 -0.55
N GLU A 9 6.54 -7.00 0.39
CA GLU A 9 5.87 -6.11 1.34
C GLU A 9 5.28 -4.88 0.65
N HIS A 10 5.99 -4.33 -0.34
CA HIS A 10 5.48 -3.20 -1.13
C HIS A 10 4.29 -3.62 -1.99
N VAL A 11 4.35 -4.80 -2.61
CA VAL A 11 3.23 -5.36 -3.38
C VAL A 11 2.01 -5.57 -2.47
N TYR A 12 2.21 -6.18 -1.30
CA TYR A 12 1.16 -6.36 -0.30
C TYR A 12 0.54 -5.03 0.12
N LEU A 13 1.37 -4.03 0.48
CA LEU A 13 0.88 -2.71 0.89
C LEU A 13 -0.01 -2.08 -0.19
N CYS A 14 0.43 -2.07 -1.44
CA CYS A 14 -0.33 -1.48 -2.55
C CYS A 14 -1.65 -2.23 -2.80
N GLN A 15 -1.66 -3.57 -2.73
CA GLN A 15 -2.88 -4.37 -2.84
C GLN A 15 -3.84 -4.07 -1.70
N ARG A 16 -3.33 -3.95 -0.47
CA ARG A 16 -4.13 -3.66 0.71
C ARG A 16 -4.74 -2.26 0.67
N LEU A 17 -3.98 -1.26 0.22
CA LEU A 17 -4.47 0.11 0.02
C LEU A 17 -5.55 0.19 -1.06
N ARG A 18 -5.41 -0.59 -2.14
CA ARG A 18 -6.46 -0.75 -3.15
C ARG A 18 -7.73 -1.34 -2.54
N GLN A 19 -7.60 -2.40 -1.75
CA GLN A 19 -8.76 -3.02 -1.08
C GLN A 19 -9.47 -2.03 -0.15
N VAL A 20 -8.70 -1.31 0.69
CA VAL A 20 -9.24 -0.25 1.56
C VAL A 20 -10.02 0.80 0.77
N ARG A 21 -9.54 1.22 -0.41
CA ARG A 21 -10.28 2.15 -1.27
C ARG A 21 -11.59 1.54 -1.79
N LEU A 22 -11.55 0.27 -2.22
CA LEU A 22 -12.73 -0.42 -2.74
C LEU A 22 -13.78 -0.65 -1.64
N ASP A 23 -13.36 -1.01 -0.43
CA ASP A 23 -14.24 -1.19 0.72
C ASP A 23 -14.93 0.12 1.12
N ALA A 24 -14.25 1.25 0.93
CA ALA A 24 -14.83 2.59 1.09
C ALA A 24 -15.74 3.02 -0.08
N GLY A 25 -15.92 2.18 -1.12
CA GLY A 25 -16.76 2.47 -2.28
C GLY A 25 -16.22 3.57 -3.20
N LEU A 26 -14.93 3.89 -3.12
CA LEU A 26 -14.33 5.02 -3.85
C LEU A 26 -13.72 4.56 -5.18
N THR A 27 -13.91 5.34 -6.24
CA THR A 27 -13.08 5.21 -7.45
C THR A 27 -11.68 5.77 -7.20
N GLN A 28 -10.74 5.52 -8.12
CA GLN A 28 -9.41 6.13 -8.04
C GLN A 28 -9.47 7.67 -8.13
N ALA A 29 -10.44 8.21 -8.88
CA ALA A 29 -10.65 9.65 -9.00
C ALA A 29 -11.20 10.26 -7.71
N ASP A 30 -12.16 9.59 -7.06
CA ASP A 30 -12.76 10.06 -5.80
C ASP A 30 -11.70 10.13 -4.69
N LEU A 31 -10.88 9.08 -4.56
CA LEU A 31 -9.80 9.08 -3.58
C LEU A 31 -8.76 10.16 -3.88
N ALA A 32 -8.39 10.33 -5.16
CA ALA A 32 -7.44 11.34 -5.55
C ALA A 32 -7.93 12.75 -5.22
N GLN A 33 -9.22 13.03 -5.43
CA GLN A 33 -9.86 14.27 -5.03
C GLN A 33 -9.78 14.50 -3.52
N ARG A 34 -10.08 13.46 -2.71
CA ARG A 34 -9.97 13.55 -1.23
C ARG A 34 -8.54 13.79 -0.76
N LEU A 35 -7.53 13.33 -1.50
CA LEU A 35 -6.11 13.49 -1.19
C LEU A 35 -5.50 14.78 -1.72
N ASP A 36 -6.25 15.57 -2.49
CA ASP A 36 -5.74 16.71 -3.27
C ASP A 36 -4.56 16.29 -4.18
N LYS A 37 -4.79 15.23 -4.96
CA LYS A 37 -3.81 14.62 -5.88
C LYS A 37 -4.44 14.33 -7.25
N PRO A 38 -3.64 14.21 -8.32
CA PRO A 38 -4.15 13.70 -9.60
C PRO A 38 -4.54 12.23 -9.48
N GLN A 39 -5.54 11.76 -10.23
CA GLN A 39 -5.93 10.34 -10.26
C GLN A 39 -4.75 9.39 -10.57
N SER A 40 -3.80 9.84 -11.39
CA SER A 40 -2.58 9.09 -11.70
C SER A 40 -1.69 8.82 -10.49
N PHE A 41 -1.79 9.61 -9.41
CA PHE A 41 -1.14 9.31 -8.14
C PHE A 41 -1.65 8.00 -7.55
N VAL A 42 -2.98 7.86 -7.46
CA VAL A 42 -3.63 6.66 -6.93
C VAL A 42 -3.33 5.45 -7.82
N ALA A 43 -3.45 5.61 -9.14
CA ALA A 43 -3.14 4.54 -10.09
C ALA A 43 -1.70 4.03 -9.94
N LYS A 44 -0.71 4.94 -9.93
CA LYS A 44 0.71 4.57 -9.81
C LYS A 44 1.05 3.90 -8.48
N VAL A 45 0.36 4.25 -7.41
CA VAL A 45 0.50 3.57 -6.12
C VAL A 45 -0.06 2.16 -6.22
N GLU A 46 -1.26 2.00 -6.76
CA GLU A 46 -1.91 0.69 -6.89
C GLU A 46 -1.20 -0.25 -7.87
N THR A 47 -0.44 0.28 -8.83
CA THR A 47 0.40 -0.48 -9.79
C THR A 47 1.87 -0.60 -9.36
N GLN A 48 2.21 -0.20 -8.13
CA GLN A 48 3.57 -0.26 -7.57
C GLN A 48 4.62 0.58 -8.34
N GLU A 49 4.19 1.49 -9.22
CA GLU A 49 5.05 2.42 -9.95
C GLU A 49 5.49 3.60 -9.09
N ARG A 50 4.78 3.89 -7.99
CA ARG A 50 5.10 4.96 -7.06
C ARG A 50 5.10 4.45 -5.61
N ARG A 51 6.18 4.75 -4.90
CA ARG A 51 6.26 4.56 -3.44
C ARG A 51 5.43 5.59 -2.72
N LEU A 52 4.88 5.19 -1.59
CA LEU A 52 4.03 6.00 -0.74
C LEU A 52 4.77 6.23 0.58
N ASP A 53 4.92 7.47 1.00
CA ASP A 53 5.55 7.77 2.30
C ASP A 53 4.56 7.55 3.46
N VAL A 54 5.04 7.60 4.71
CA VAL A 54 4.19 7.30 5.88
C VAL A 54 3.06 8.33 6.05
N ILE A 55 3.27 9.60 5.69
CA ILE A 55 2.25 10.64 5.80
C ILE A 55 1.19 10.45 4.74
N GLU A 56 1.59 10.16 3.51
CA GLU A 56 0.68 9.79 2.42
C GLU A 56 -0.13 8.55 2.81
N PHE A 57 0.46 7.59 3.51
CA PHE A 57 -0.18 6.32 3.90
C PHE A 57 -1.31 6.59 4.89
N VAL A 58 -1.02 7.36 5.93
CA VAL A 58 -2.01 7.77 6.92
C VAL A 58 -3.14 8.58 6.26
N ARG A 59 -2.79 9.51 5.35
CA ARG A 59 -3.81 10.30 4.60
C ARG A 59 -4.70 9.42 3.72
N TRP A 60 -4.13 8.40 3.07
CA TRP A 60 -4.90 7.43 2.27
C TRP A 60 -5.93 6.71 3.14
N LEU A 61 -5.49 6.15 4.28
CA LEU A 61 -6.39 5.46 5.21
C LEU A 61 -7.46 6.41 5.77
N ALA A 62 -7.09 7.64 6.13
CA ALA A 62 -8.03 8.64 6.62
C ALA A 62 -9.07 9.04 5.56
N ALA A 63 -8.64 9.24 4.31
CA ALA A 63 -9.53 9.56 3.20
C ALA A 63 -10.52 8.42 2.87
N CYS A 64 -10.15 7.18 3.19
CA CYS A 64 -11.02 6.00 3.11
C CYS A 64 -11.74 5.68 4.44
N GLU A 65 -11.68 6.55 5.45
CA GLU A 65 -12.29 6.33 6.78
C GLU A 65 -11.88 5.00 7.44
N SER A 66 -10.67 4.55 7.14
CA SER A 66 -10.17 3.20 7.45
C SER A 66 -8.93 3.22 8.34
N LEU A 67 -8.78 4.23 9.21
CA LEU A 67 -7.63 4.29 10.13
C LEU A 67 -7.58 3.08 11.09
N GLY A 68 -8.70 2.42 11.35
CA GLY A 68 -8.77 1.22 12.19
C GLY A 68 -7.93 0.04 11.69
N VAL A 69 -7.63 -0.04 10.39
CA VAL A 69 -6.81 -1.14 9.84
C VAL A 69 -5.30 -0.89 9.94
N VAL A 70 -4.86 0.29 10.41
CA VAL A 70 -3.44 0.68 10.39
C VAL A 70 -2.53 -0.35 11.07
N THR A 71 -2.93 -0.84 12.24
CA THR A 71 -2.16 -1.81 13.02
C THR A 71 -2.02 -3.13 12.27
N GLU A 72 -3.11 -3.60 11.66
CA GLU A 72 -3.13 -4.86 10.90
C GLU A 72 -2.23 -4.79 9.65
N VAL A 73 -2.33 -3.68 8.91
CA VAL A 73 -1.52 -3.46 7.70
C VAL A 73 -0.03 -3.41 8.05
N VAL A 74 0.33 -2.67 9.09
CA VAL A 74 1.73 -2.55 9.54
C VAL A 74 2.25 -3.88 10.10
N ALA A 75 1.44 -4.59 10.90
CA ALA A 75 1.81 -5.90 11.43
C ALA A 75 2.02 -6.93 10.31
N SER A 76 1.20 -6.91 9.27
CA SER A 76 1.34 -7.82 8.12
C SER A 76 2.58 -7.52 7.29
N ILE A 77 2.93 -6.24 7.10
CA ILE A 77 4.18 -5.82 6.46
C ILE A 77 5.40 -6.25 7.28
N ALA A 78 5.35 -6.08 8.60
CA ALA A 78 6.39 -6.52 9.50
C ALA A 78 6.53 -8.05 9.48
N GLY A 79 5.42 -8.79 9.54
CA GLY A 79 5.40 -10.26 9.46
C GLY A 79 5.96 -10.79 8.13
N ALA A 80 5.65 -10.14 7.02
CA ALA A 80 6.26 -10.44 5.71
C ALA A 80 7.77 -10.21 5.69
N THR A 81 8.26 -9.21 6.45
CA THR A 81 9.69 -8.95 6.62
C THR A 81 10.38 -10.02 7.48
N PHE A 82 9.66 -10.68 8.41
CA PHE A 82 10.20 -11.71 9.30
C PHE A 82 10.07 -13.15 8.78
N ASN A 83 9.24 -13.42 7.77
CA ASN A 83 9.08 -14.77 7.21
C ASN A 83 10.16 -15.08 6.14
N SER A 84 11.42 -14.84 6.48
CA SER A 84 12.60 -15.08 5.63
C SER A 84 13.01 -16.56 5.53
N GLN A 85 12.17 -17.51 5.97
CA GLN A 85 12.51 -18.94 5.97
C GLN A 85 12.24 -19.67 4.64
N ASP A 86 11.69 -19.01 3.61
CA ASP A 86 11.50 -19.59 2.27
C ASP A 86 12.56 -19.09 1.25
N ARG A 87 13.84 -19.15 1.62
CA ARG A 87 14.92 -19.30 0.63
C ARG A 87 15.34 -20.76 0.58
N ALA A 88 14.54 -21.59 -0.09
CA ALA A 88 15.07 -22.80 -0.69
C ALA A 88 16.07 -22.36 -1.78
N GLU A 89 17.36 -22.53 -1.51
CA GLU A 89 18.37 -22.60 -2.56
C GLU A 89 18.15 -23.89 -3.36
N PRO A 90 17.98 -23.84 -4.70
CA PRO A 90 18.26 -25.00 -5.51
C PRO A 90 19.78 -25.14 -5.69
N LEU A 91 20.24 -26.36 -5.45
CA LEU A 91 21.59 -26.89 -5.66
C LEU A 91 22.19 -26.54 -7.03
#